data_AF-A0A2S8X0J1-F1
#
_entry.id   AF-A0A2S8X0J1-F1
#
_cell.length_a   1.000
_cell.length_b   1.000
_cell.length_c   1.000
_cell.angle_alpha   90.00
_cell.angle_beta   90.00
_cell.angle_gamma   90.00
#
_symmetry.space_group_name_H-M   'P 1'
#
loop_
_entity.id
_entity.type
_entity.pdbx_description
1 polymer ?
#
loop_
_entity_poly.entity_id
_entity_poly.type
_entity_poly.pdbx_seq_one_letter_code
_entity_poly.pdbx_strand_id
1 'polypeptide(L)'
;MYAIQDAKIRRLTEVDGLSCAEVEVQPGNAGDPSLLVYVASTQPGNSLEVVRIVRNHSDSAIDWYNNNMHTAFEEATEVAFENSEGMTVEEDKARFQSELFSFGLLGPTLQRYLIGQA
;
A
#
# COMPACT_ATOMS: atom_id res chain seq x y z
N MET A 1 3.01 14.89 1.50
CA MET A 1 3.47 13.94 2.55
C MET A 1 2.26 13.19 3.09
N TYR A 2 2.24 11.85 2.94
CA TYR A 2 1.14 11.01 3.41
C TYR A 2 1.30 10.66 4.89
N ALA A 3 0.42 11.17 5.75
CA ALA A 3 0.36 10.74 7.14
C ALA A 3 -0.50 9.46 7.25
N ILE A 4 0.08 8.36 7.74
CA ILE A 4 -0.64 7.10 7.94
C ILE A 4 -1.47 7.21 9.24
N GLN A 5 -2.79 7.17 9.12
CA GLN A 5 -3.70 7.16 10.28
C GLN A 5 -4.03 5.74 10.73
N ASP A 6 -4.29 4.85 9.78
CA ASP A 6 -4.55 3.43 10.02
C ASP A 6 -3.92 2.60 8.91
N ALA A 7 -3.41 1.42 9.25
CA ALA A 7 -2.89 0.47 8.28
C ALA A 7 -3.26 -0.96 8.69
N LYS A 8 -3.90 -1.71 7.79
CA LYS A 8 -4.35 -3.08 8.05
C LYS A 8 -4.14 -3.98 6.85
N ILE A 9 -3.78 -5.23 7.11
CA ILE A 9 -3.69 -6.25 6.07
C ILE A 9 -5.11 -6.68 5.70
N ARG A 10 -5.50 -6.50 4.44
CA ARG A 10 -6.81 -6.92 3.92
C ARG A 10 -6.83 -8.40 3.56
N ARG A 11 -5.84 -8.84 2.79
CA ARG A 11 -5.73 -10.22 2.29
C ARG A 11 -4.32 -10.54 1.80
N LEU A 12 -4.03 -11.83 1.70
CA LEU A 12 -2.89 -12.32 0.91
C LEU A 12 -3.38 -12.55 -0.53
N THR A 13 -2.56 -12.16 -1.49
CA THR A 13 -2.86 -12.21 -2.92
C THR A 13 -1.59 -12.51 -3.70
N GLU A 14 -1.73 -12.67 -5.01
CA GLU A 14 -0.60 -12.74 -5.93
C GLU A 14 -0.66 -11.54 -6.87
N VAL A 15 0.49 -10.91 -7.13
CA VAL A 15 0.63 -9.83 -8.12
C VAL A 15 1.76 -10.23 -9.05
N ASP A 16 1.47 -10.38 -10.34
CA ASP A 16 2.45 -10.76 -11.37
C ASP A 16 3.23 -12.06 -11.04
N GLY A 17 2.59 -13.03 -10.39
CA GLY A 17 3.22 -14.30 -9.98
C GLY A 17 3.99 -14.23 -8.66
N LEU A 18 4.00 -13.09 -7.98
CA LEU A 18 4.64 -12.89 -6.68
C LEU A 18 3.60 -12.92 -5.55
N SER A 19 3.86 -13.74 -4.53
CA SER A 19 3.07 -13.76 -3.30
C SER A 19 3.20 -12.42 -2.56
N CYS A 20 2.08 -11.73 -2.40
CA CYS A 20 1.99 -10.40 -1.84
C CYS A 20 0.90 -10.30 -0.77
N ALA A 21 1.05 -9.37 0.15
CA ALA A 21 0.00 -8.97 1.06
C ALA A 21 -0.56 -7.62 0.62
N GLU A 22 -1.88 -7.54 0.48
CA GLU A 22 -2.61 -6.31 0.25
C GLU A 22 -2.84 -5.63 1.60
N VAL A 23 -2.29 -4.43 1.77
CA VAL A 23 -2.42 -3.59 2.96
C VAL A 23 -3.22 -2.35 2.59
N GLU A 24 -4.30 -2.11 3.31
CA GLU A 24 -5.04 -0.84 3.20
C GLU A 24 -4.49 0.17 4.19
N VAL A 25 -4.17 1.34 3.68
CA VAL A 25 -3.63 2.47 4.43
C VAL A 25 -4.62 3.62 4.32
N GLN A 26 -5.13 4.06 5.46
CA GLN A 26 -6.00 5.22 5.57
C GLN A 26 -5.14 6.47 5.79
N PRO A 27 -5.21 7.48 4.91
CA PRO A 27 -4.53 8.74 5.12
C PRO A 27 -5.21 9.53 6.26
N GLY A 28 -4.42 10.23 7.06
CA GLY A 28 -4.96 11.06 8.16
C GLY A 28 -5.66 12.34 7.73
N ASN A 29 -5.61 12.67 6.44
CA ASN A 29 -6.24 13.85 5.89
C ASN A 29 -7.66 13.50 5.42
N ALA A 30 -8.66 14.18 5.97
CA ALA A 30 -10.06 13.87 5.70
C ALA A 30 -10.40 14.17 4.23
N GLY A 31 -10.82 13.15 3.49
CA GLY A 31 -11.18 13.25 2.07
C GLY A 31 -10.14 12.70 1.09
N ASP A 32 -8.94 12.34 1.57
CA ASP A 32 -7.99 11.60 0.75
C ASP A 32 -8.43 10.12 0.61
N PRO A 33 -8.36 9.54 -0.60
CA PRO A 33 -8.71 8.15 -0.82
C PRO A 33 -7.76 7.21 -0.08
N SER A 34 -8.30 6.08 0.41
CA SER A 34 -7.47 5.02 0.98
C SER A 34 -6.45 4.49 -0.04
N LEU A 35 -5.27 4.09 0.42
CA LEU A 35 -4.23 3.50 -0.42
C LEU A 35 -4.21 1.99 -0.22
N LEU A 36 -4.17 1.23 -1.31
CA LEU A 36 -3.91 -0.21 -1.31
C LEU A 36 -2.45 -0.43 -1.68
N VAL A 37 -1.67 -0.86 -0.70
CA VAL A 37 -0.24 -1.11 -0.80
C VAL A 37 -0.01 -2.61 -0.86
N TYR A 38 0.62 -3.06 -1.94
CA TYR A 38 0.98 -4.47 -2.13
C TYR A 38 2.42 -4.67 -1.69
N VAL A 39 2.60 -5.50 -0.68
CA VAL A 39 3.91 -5.80 -0.09
C VAL A 39 4.28 -7.22 -0.47
N ALA A 40 5.44 -7.42 -1.08
CA ALA A 40 5.99 -8.73 -1.40
C ALA A 40 7.23 -9.01 -0.54
N SER A 41 7.56 -10.29 -0.37
CA SER A 41 8.89 -10.68 0.09
C SER A 41 9.84 -10.75 -1.10
N THR A 42 10.96 -10.03 -1.05
CA THR A 42 12.00 -10.14 -2.06
C THR A 42 12.90 -11.34 -1.76
N GLN A 43 13.17 -12.13 -2.81
CA GLN A 43 14.12 -13.24 -2.77
C GLN A 43 15.27 -12.96 -3.74
N PRO A 44 16.52 -13.28 -3.36
CA PRO A 44 16.97 -13.77 -2.05
C PRO A 44 17.11 -12.62 -1.04
N GLY A 45 16.58 -12.77 0.19
CA GLY A 45 16.77 -11.74 1.23
C GLY A 45 15.72 -11.73 2.33
N ASN A 46 14.52 -12.27 2.07
CA ASN A 46 13.41 -12.23 3.02
C ASN A 46 13.12 -10.80 3.52
N SER A 47 13.42 -9.80 2.68
CA SER A 47 13.07 -8.41 2.92
C SER A 47 11.68 -8.13 2.39
N LEU A 48 10.94 -7.26 3.06
CA LEU A 48 9.65 -6.80 2.58
C LEU A 48 9.85 -5.58 1.67
N GLU A 49 9.17 -5.58 0.53
CA GLU A 49 9.21 -4.48 -0.42
C GLU A 49 7.81 -4.12 -0.90
N VAL A 50 7.56 -2.83 -1.09
CA VAL A 50 6.33 -2.34 -1.72
C VAL A 50 6.47 -2.44 -3.23
N VAL A 51 5.74 -3.40 -3.81
CA VAL A 51 5.77 -3.70 -5.25
C VAL A 51 4.72 -2.93 -6.04
N ARG A 52 3.62 -2.50 -5.40
CA ARG A 52 2.57 -1.71 -6.06
C ARG A 52 1.80 -0.86 -5.06
N ILE A 53 1.38 0.33 -5.47
CA ILE A 53 0.48 1.20 -4.72
C ILE A 53 -0.67 1.62 -5.62
N VAL A 54 -1.90 1.45 -5.12
CA VAL A 54 -3.12 1.78 -5.83
C VAL A 54 -3.94 2.73 -4.97
N ARG A 55 -4.35 3.87 -5.51
CA ARG A 55 -5.32 4.75 -4.86
C ARG A 55 -6.70 4.13 -5.02
N ASN A 56 -7.35 3.84 -3.90
CA ASN A 56 -8.69 3.33 -3.87
C ASN A 56 -9.67 4.49 -3.64
N HIS A 57 -10.20 4.99 -4.75
CA HIS A 57 -11.25 6.01 -4.79
C HIS A 57 -12.65 5.44 -4.55
N SER A 58 -12.75 4.17 -4.12
CA SER A 58 -14.02 3.59 -3.69
C SER A 58 -14.40 4.20 -2.34
N ASP A 59 -14.97 5.40 -2.41
CA ASP A 59 -15.66 6.03 -1.30
C ASP A 59 -16.69 5.03 -0.76
N SER A 60 -16.60 4.73 0.54
CA SER A 60 -17.44 3.71 1.18
C SER A 60 -18.94 4.08 1.18
N ALA A 61 -19.31 5.25 0.66
CA ALA A 61 -20.68 5.72 0.54
C ALA A 61 -21.31 5.60 -0.87
N ILE A 62 -20.57 5.23 -1.93
CA ILE A 62 -21.11 5.29 -3.31
C ILE A 62 -21.08 3.94 -4.05
N ASP A 63 -22.30 3.40 -4.18
CA ASP A 63 -22.87 2.67 -5.33
C ASP A 63 -22.14 1.43 -5.89
N TRP A 64 -22.43 0.31 -5.23
CA TRP A 64 -22.33 -1.08 -5.68
C TRP A 64 -23.18 -1.43 -6.92
N TYR A 65 -23.59 -0.46 -7.75
CA TYR A 65 -24.50 -0.73 -8.87
C TYR A 65 -24.15 -0.08 -10.22
N ASN A 66 -23.25 0.91 -10.32
CA ASN A 66 -23.13 1.62 -11.60
C ASN A 66 -21.82 2.39 -11.86
N ASN A 67 -20.65 1.79 -11.63
CA ASN A 67 -19.44 2.35 -12.21
C ASN A 67 -18.61 1.28 -12.92
N ASN A 68 -18.49 1.45 -14.24
CA ASN A 68 -17.55 0.74 -15.08
C ASN A 68 -16.18 0.70 -14.40
N MET A 69 -15.56 -0.47 -14.36
CA MET A 69 -14.27 -0.83 -13.75
C MET A 69 -13.05 0.00 -14.24
N HIS A 70 -13.24 1.18 -14.84
CA HIS A 70 -12.19 1.95 -15.50
C HIS A 70 -11.64 3.13 -14.69
N THR A 71 -12.19 3.44 -13.50
CA THR A 71 -11.72 4.60 -12.69
C THR A 71 -11.76 4.38 -11.17
N ALA A 72 -11.98 3.15 -10.70
CA ALA A 72 -12.04 2.85 -9.25
C ALA A 72 -10.67 2.63 -8.61
N PHE A 73 -9.67 2.29 -9.43
CA PHE A 73 -8.31 1.95 -9.01
C PHE A 73 -7.34 2.69 -9.92
N GLU A 74 -6.66 3.69 -9.38
CA GLU A 74 -5.57 4.38 -10.07
C GLU A 74 -4.25 3.79 -9.60
N GLU A 75 -3.46 3.22 -10.52
CA GLU A 75 -2.10 2.81 -10.20
C GLU A 75 -1.28 4.08 -9.94
N ALA A 76 -1.06 4.35 -8.66
CA ALA A 76 -0.41 5.56 -8.20
C ALA A 76 1.02 5.25 -7.73
N THR A 77 1.61 4.11 -8.10
CA THR A 77 2.97 3.75 -7.66
C THR A 77 3.98 4.84 -7.99
N GLU A 78 3.83 5.52 -9.13
CA GLU A 78 4.65 6.66 -9.55
C GLU A 78 4.01 7.99 -9.11
N VAL A 79 2.70 8.16 -9.31
CA VAL A 79 1.96 9.42 -9.12
C VAL A 79 1.59 9.74 -7.66
N ALA A 80 1.66 8.77 -6.76
CA ALA A 80 1.38 8.98 -5.34
C ALA A 80 2.32 10.02 -4.76
N PHE A 81 3.61 9.93 -5.09
CA PHE A 81 4.67 10.68 -4.42
C PHE A 81 5.16 11.91 -5.21
N GLU A 82 4.57 12.20 -6.38
CA GLU A 82 4.98 13.33 -7.24
C GLU A 82 4.73 14.72 -6.62
N ASN A 83 3.85 14.83 -5.62
CA ASN A 83 3.52 16.11 -4.97
C ASN A 83 4.38 16.42 -3.73
N SER A 84 5.47 15.70 -3.51
CA SER A 84 6.37 15.96 -2.37
C SER A 84 7.39 17.05 -2.73
N GLU A 85 7.08 18.29 -2.34
CA GLU A 85 7.99 19.43 -2.53
C GLU A 85 9.34 19.20 -1.81
N GLY A 86 10.43 19.17 -2.59
CA GLY A 86 11.80 19.10 -2.06
C GLY A 86 12.36 17.69 -1.79
N MET A 87 11.70 16.62 -2.24
CA MET A 87 12.15 15.23 -2.07
C MET A 87 11.94 14.45 -3.38
N THR A 88 12.83 13.51 -3.71
CA THR A 88 12.61 12.62 -4.87
C THR A 88 11.50 11.61 -4.59
N VAL A 89 10.88 11.07 -5.65
CA VAL A 89 9.82 10.05 -5.56
C VAL A 89 10.32 8.82 -4.80
N GLU A 90 11.56 8.42 -5.04
CA GLU A 90 12.22 7.29 -4.39
C GLU A 90 12.42 7.52 -2.89
N GLU A 91 12.83 8.73 -2.50
CA GLU A 91 13.03 9.11 -1.10
C GLU A 91 11.70 9.16 -0.32
N ASP A 92 10.65 9.72 -0.92
CA ASP A 92 9.34 9.78 -0.28
C ASP A 92 8.70 8.39 -0.19
N LYS A 93 8.87 7.55 -1.22
CA LYS A 93 8.49 6.12 -1.19
C LYS A 93 9.23 5.36 -0.09
N ALA A 94 10.55 5.53 0.02
CA ALA A 94 11.35 4.84 1.04
C ALA A 94 10.94 5.25 2.46
N ARG A 95 10.64 6.53 2.67
CA ARG A 95 10.13 7.02 3.96
C ARG A 95 8.75 6.44 4.27
N PHE A 96 7.81 6.51 3.32
CA PHE A 96 6.48 5.92 3.48
C PHE A 96 6.55 4.42 3.79
N GLN A 97 7.41 3.68 3.10
CA GLN A 97 7.63 2.25 3.35
C GLN A 97 8.15 1.99 4.77
N SER A 98 9.11 2.80 5.23
CA SER A 98 9.65 2.71 6.60
C SER A 98 8.56 2.99 7.66
N GLU A 99 7.75 4.03 7.45
CA GLU A 99 6.65 4.37 8.34
C GLU A 99 5.58 3.28 8.37
N LEU A 100 5.20 2.74 7.20
CA LEU A 100 4.21 1.67 7.07
C LEU A 100 4.66 0.40 7.80
N PHE A 101 5.91 -0.03 7.63
CA PHE A 101 6.41 -1.23 8.30
C PHE A 101 6.61 -1.03 9.80
N SER A 102 6.87 0.20 10.24
CA SER A 102 6.95 0.57 11.65
C SER A 102 5.57 0.81 12.28
N PHE A 103 4.49 0.78 11.49
CA PHE A 103 3.14 1.02 11.99
C PHE A 103 2.64 -0.17 12.81
N GLY A 104 2.68 0.00 14.14
CA GLY A 104 2.21 -1.01 15.09
C GLY A 104 2.93 -2.35 14.91
N LEU A 105 2.16 -3.40 14.60
CA LEU A 105 2.67 -4.75 14.36
C LEU A 105 2.63 -5.16 12.88
N LEU A 106 2.46 -4.20 11.96
CA LEU A 106 2.27 -4.50 10.54
C LEU A 106 3.50 -5.20 9.95
N GLY A 107 4.70 -4.63 10.12
CA GLY A 107 5.97 -5.21 9.66
C GLY A 107 6.18 -6.68 10.09
N PRO A 108 6.19 -7.01 11.40
CA PRO A 108 6.39 -8.38 11.85
C PRO A 108 5.26 -9.33 11.41
N THR A 109 4.02 -8.82 11.28
CA THR A 109 2.89 -9.62 10.78
C THR A 109 3.05 -9.96 9.30
N LEU A 110 3.46 -8.99 8.47
CA LEU A 110 3.75 -9.20 7.05
C LEU A 110 4.90 -10.18 6.85
N GLN A 111 5.96 -10.06 7.66
CA GLN A 111 7.06 -11.02 7.61
C GLN A 111 6.58 -12.43 7.92
N ARG A 112 5.75 -12.59 8.97
CA ARG A 112 5.17 -13.89 9.33
C ARG A 112 4.36 -14.51 8.19
N TYR A 113 3.56 -13.71 7.48
CA TYR A 113 2.70 -14.21 6.40
C TYR A 113 3.43 -14.50 5.10
N LEU A 114 4.38 -13.65 4.70
CA LEU A 114 5.00 -13.71 3.38
C LEU A 114 6.28 -14.57 3.34
N ILE A 115 7.06 -14.52 4.41
CA ILE A 115 8.31 -15.27 4.50
C ILE A 115 8.07 -16.63 5.15
N GLY A 116 7.00 -16.75 5.94
CA GLY A 116 6.75 -17.90 6.80
C GLY A 116 7.70 -17.90 7.99
N GLN A 117 7.20 -18.24 9.18
CA GLN A 117 8.11 -18.67 10.23
C GLN A 117 8.77 -19.97 9.77
N ALA A 118 10.12 -19.99 9.75
CA ALA A 118 10.82 -21.23 10.03
C ALA A 118 10.55 -21.65 11.48
#